data_AF-A0A7W1ZI50-F1
#
_entry.id   AF-A0A7W1ZI50-F1
#
_cell.length_a   1.000
_cell.length_b   1.000
_cell.length_c   1.000
_cell.angle_alpha   90.00
_cell.angle_beta   90.00
_cell.angle_gamma   90.00
#
_symmetry.space_group_name_H-M   'P 1'
#
loop_
_entity.id
_entity.type
_entity.pdbx_description
1 polymer ?
#
loop_
_entity_poly.entity_id
_entity_poly.type
_entity_poly.pdbx_seq_one_letter_code
_entity_poly.pdbx_strand_id
1 'polypeptide(L)'
;MQAILNVKSTEIDDKVLNVIKELLSRNIEIVIKKTVELEEYDKSISLDNVMQEFGEVGYSEEFLRDLKAGFETSEIYAKRNENKAVKR
;
A
#
# COMPACT_ATOMS: atom_id res chain seq x y z
N MET A 1 -11.64 3.54 26.39
CA MET A 1 -11.20 4.85 25.88
C MET A 1 -10.25 4.58 24.73
N GLN A 2 -10.33 5.37 23.65
CA GLN A 2 -9.60 5.11 22.41
C GLN A 2 -8.72 6.33 22.07
N ALA A 3 -7.49 6.07 21.62
CA ALA A 3 -6.58 7.07 21.11
C ALA A 3 -6.24 6.75 19.65
N ILE A 4 -6.36 7.75 18.77
CA ILE A 4 -6.02 7.64 17.36
C ILE A 4 -4.70 8.38 17.13
N LEU A 5 -3.69 7.66 16.65
CA LEU A 5 -2.38 8.21 16.30
C LEU A 5 -2.23 8.24 14.78
N ASN A 6 -2.13 9.45 14.22
CA ASN A 6 -1.80 9.66 12.81
C ASN A 6 -0.31 9.98 12.74
N VAL A 7 0.50 9.01 12.34
CA VAL A 7 1.98 9.11 12.40
C VAL A 7 2.55 8.68 11.06
N LYS A 8 3.43 9.50 10.48
CA LYS A 8 4.21 9.11 9.30
C LYS A 8 5.38 8.23 9.72
N SER A 9 5.86 7.37 8.83
CA SER A 9 7.01 6.50 9.13
C SER A 9 8.28 7.27 9.53
N THR A 10 8.46 8.49 9.01
CA THR A 10 9.57 9.39 9.36
C THR A 10 9.44 10.03 10.75
N GLU A 11 8.28 9.93 11.38
CA GLU A 11 7.96 10.55 12.67
C GLU A 11 7.99 9.52 13.81
N ILE A 12 8.31 8.25 13.52
CA ILE A 12 8.45 7.20 14.54
C ILE A 12 9.81 7.38 15.23
N ASP A 13 9.81 8.14 16.31
CA ASP A 13 10.96 8.39 17.17
C ASP A 13 10.71 7.91 18.63
N ASP A 14 11.71 8.08 19.50
CA ASP A 14 11.61 7.71 20.91
C ASP A 14 10.47 8.42 21.65
N LYS A 15 10.06 9.61 21.20
CA LYS A 15 8.96 10.34 21.83
C LYS A 15 7.62 9.68 21.51
N VAL A 16 7.40 9.31 20.26
CA VAL A 16 6.20 8.57 19.85
C VAL A 16 6.11 7.23 20.58
N LEU A 17 7.23 6.51 20.69
CA LEU A 17 7.28 5.25 21.44
C LEU A 17 6.92 5.43 22.92
N ASN A 18 7.35 6.53 23.55
CA ASN A 18 6.99 6.82 24.94
C ASN A 18 5.50 7.13 25.10
N VAL A 19 4.90 7.87 24.17
CA VAL A 19 3.45 8.11 24.16
C VAL A 19 2.67 6.80 24.04
N ILE A 20 3.09 5.89 23.16
CA ILE A 20 2.46 4.57 23.02
C ILE A 20 2.54 3.77 24.33
N LYS A 21 3.71 3.75 24.99
CA LYS A 21 3.89 3.07 26.28
C LYS A 21 2.96 3.63 27.36
N GLU A 22 2.78 4.95 27.41
CA GLU A 22 1.89 5.60 28.36
C GLU A 22 0.41 5.29 28.08
N LEU A 23 0.01 5.24 26.80
CA LEU A 23 -1.36 4.88 26.43
C LEU A 23 -1.67 3.42 26.79
N LEU A 24 -0.73 2.50 26.55
CA LEU A 24 -0.86 1.10 26.92
C LEU A 24 -0.96 0.90 28.44
N SER A 25 -0.16 1.64 29.23
CA SER A 25 -0.20 1.53 30.70
C SER A 25 -1.55 1.97 31.30
N ARG A 26 -2.35 2.72 30.53
CA ARG A 26 -3.69 3.17 30.90
C ARG A 26 -4.80 2.29 30.32
N ASN A 27 -4.48 1.13 29.75
CA ASN A 27 -5.41 0.23 29.06
C ASN A 27 -6.24 0.95 27.98
N ILE A 28 -5.63 1.88 27.26
CA ILE A 28 -6.26 2.61 26.17
C ILE A 28 -6.08 1.80 24.88
N GLU A 29 -7.16 1.68 24.10
CA GLU A 29 -7.09 1.13 22.77
C GLU A 29 -6.37 2.11 21.84
N ILE A 30 -5.31 1.66 21.18
CA ILE A 30 -4.48 2.49 20.29
C ILE A 30 -4.76 2.08 18.84
N VAL A 31 -5.22 3.04 18.03
CA VAL A 31 -5.42 2.86 16.59
C VAL A 31 -4.38 3.70 15.85
N ILE A 32 -3.44 3.04 15.16
CA ILE A 32 -2.42 3.69 14.35
C ILE A 32 -2.92 3.74 12.90
N LYS A 33 -3.14 4.94 12.37
CA LYS A 33 -3.55 5.14 10.98
C LYS A 33 -2.37 5.66 10.17
N LYS A 34 -1.95 4.89 9.17
CA LYS A 34 -1.07 5.38 8.11
C LYS A 34 -1.96 6.03 7.06
N THR A 35 -1.76 7.32 6.81
CA THR A 35 -2.31 7.97 5.63
C THR A 35 -1.57 7.40 4.43
N VAL A 36 -2.14 6.39 3.79
CA VAL A 36 -1.71 5.99 2.46
C VAL A 36 -2.45 6.92 1.51
N GLU A 37 -1.74 7.93 1.00
CA GLU A 37 -2.19 8.60 -0.23
C GLU A 37 -2.12 7.53 -1.31
N LEU A 38 -3.25 6.88 -1.59
CA LEU A 38 -3.39 6.06 -2.77
C LEU A 38 -3.40 7.05 -3.93
N GLU A 39 -2.28 7.13 -4.66
CA GLU A 39 -2.25 7.89 -5.91
C GLU A 39 -3.44 7.48 -6.77
N GLU A 40 -4.13 8.48 -7.34
CA GLU A 40 -5.28 8.23 -8.18
C GLU A 40 -4.90 7.31 -9.34
N TYR A 41 -5.63 6.21 -9.46
CA TYR A 41 -5.43 5.21 -10.48
C TYR A 41 -5.53 5.82 -11.90
N ASP A 42 -4.39 5.93 -12.60
CA ASP A 42 -4.34 6.34 -14.01
C ASP A 42 -4.46 5.12 -14.95
N LYS A 43 -5.59 5.05 -15.67
CA LYS A 43 -5.88 4.03 -16.70
C LYS A 43 -4.92 4.03 -17.88
N SER A 44 -4.17 5.11 -18.07
CA SER A 44 -3.22 5.24 -19.17
C SER A 44 -1.97 4.37 -18.95
N ILE A 45 -1.61 4.15 -17.69
CA ILE A 45 -0.38 3.45 -17.29
C ILE A 45 -0.55 1.93 -17.46
N SER A 46 0.50 1.25 -17.93
CA SER A 46 0.51 -0.22 -18.04
C SER A 46 0.82 -0.86 -16.69
N LEU A 47 0.31 -2.07 -16.45
CA LEU A 47 0.63 -2.82 -15.23
C LEU A 47 2.14 -3.01 -15.08
N ASP A 48 2.86 -3.23 -16.17
CA ASP A 48 4.32 -3.42 -16.13
C ASP A 48 5.05 -2.16 -15.66
N ASN A 49 4.60 -0.96 -16.06
CA ASN A 49 5.18 0.31 -15.59
C ASN A 49 4.90 0.51 -14.09
N VAL A 50 3.69 0.19 -13.64
CA VAL A 50 3.33 0.23 -12.21
C VAL A 50 4.23 -0.71 -11.42
N MET A 51 4.40 -1.95 -11.88
CA MET A 51 5.27 -2.93 -11.20
C MET A 51 6.75 -2.52 -11.20
N GLN A 52 7.20 -1.82 -12.25
CA GLN A 52 8.55 -1.28 -12.31
C GLN A 52 8.76 -0.18 -11.26
N GLU A 53 7.83 0.77 -11.14
CA GLU A 53 7.88 1.82 -10.12
C GLU A 53 7.90 1.23 -8.70
N PHE A 54 7.03 0.25 -8.42
CA PHE A 54 7.08 -0.46 -7.14
C PHE A 54 8.41 -1.22 -6.93
N GLY A 55 9.03 -1.74 -8.00
CA GLY A 55 10.37 -2.32 -7.93
C GLY A 55 11.45 -1.31 -7.54
N GLU A 56 11.39 -0.10 -8.10
CA GLU A 56 12.34 0.98 -7.83
C GLU A 56 12.23 1.54 -6.40
N VAL A 57 11.06 1.42 -5.77
CA VAL A 57 10.82 1.80 -4.37
C VAL A 57 11.40 0.79 -3.36
N GLY A 58 11.95 -0.34 -3.82
CA GLY A 58 12.68 -1.30 -2.99
C GLY A 58 11.79 -2.30 -2.23
N TYR A 59 10.57 -2.54 -2.72
CA TYR A 59 9.73 -3.62 -2.19
C TYR A 59 10.31 -5.00 -2.52
N SER A 60 9.98 -6.02 -1.71
CA SER A 60 10.48 -7.38 -1.93
C SER A 60 9.90 -8.00 -3.20
N GLU A 61 10.69 -8.83 -3.90
CA GLU A 61 10.23 -9.52 -5.10
C GLU A 61 9.01 -10.43 -4.87
N GLU A 62 8.85 -10.94 -3.66
CA GLU A 62 7.70 -11.75 -3.26
C GLU A 62 6.44 -10.88 -3.18
N PHE A 63 6.53 -9.72 -2.52
CA PHE A 63 5.43 -8.75 -2.47
C PHE A 63 5.05 -8.25 -3.86
N LEU A 64 6.03 -7.98 -4.73
CA LEU A 64 5.77 -7.55 -6.11
C LEU A 64 5.06 -8.64 -6.93
N ARG A 65 5.40 -9.92 -6.72
CA ARG A 65 4.72 -11.03 -7.39
C ARG A 65 3.25 -11.14 -6.97
N ASP A 66 2.98 -11.09 -5.67
CA ASP A 66 1.62 -11.17 -5.15
C ASP A 66 0.78 -9.96 -5.58
N LEU A 67 1.40 -8.77 -5.57
CA LEU A 67 0.76 -7.54 -6.01
C LEU A 67 0.40 -7.59 -7.51
N LYS A 68 1.32 -8.10 -8.35
CA LYS A 68 1.07 -8.28 -9.78
C LYS A 68 -0.10 -9.23 -10.03
N ALA A 69 -0.11 -10.38 -9.37
CA ALA A 69 -1.21 -11.35 -9.49
C ALA A 69 -2.56 -10.74 -9.05
N GLY A 70 -2.56 -9.97 -7.97
CA GLY A 70 -3.73 -9.22 -7.51
C GLY A 70 -4.24 -8.20 -8.55
N PHE A 71 -3.33 -7.48 -9.21
CA PHE A 71 -3.73 -6.53 -10.25
C PHE A 71 -4.17 -7.21 -11.55
N GLU A 72 -3.56 -8.32 -11.96
CA GLU A 72 -3.95 -9.07 -13.16
C GLU A 72 -5.39 -9.60 -13.07
N THR A 73 -5.85 -9.94 -11.86
CA THR A 73 -7.22 -10.41 -11.61
C THR A 73 -8.24 -9.27 -11.45
N SER A 74 -7.78 -8.02 -11.35
CA SER A 74 -8.67 -6.85 -11.32
C SER A 74 -9.32 -6.64 -12.69
N GLU A 75 -10.63 -6.37 -12.72
CA GLU A 75 -11.42 -6.10 -13.94
C GLU A 75 -10.79 -5.00 -14.83
N ILE A 76 -10.01 -4.14 -14.19
CA ILE A 76 -9.28 -3.03 -14.77
C ILE A 76 -8.19 -3.51 -15.74
N TYR A 77 -7.42 -4.53 -15.39
CA TYR A 77 -6.34 -5.09 -16.21
C TYR A 77 -6.78 -6.35 -16.96
N ALA A 78 -7.76 -7.09 -16.45
CA ALA A 78 -8.33 -8.28 -17.09
C ALA A 78 -8.86 -7.98 -18.51
N LYS A 79 -9.54 -6.85 -18.72
CA LYS A 79 -10.09 -6.46 -20.04
C LYS A 79 -9.04 -6.06 -21.09
N ARG A 80 -7.80 -5.77 -20.69
CA ARG A 80 -6.74 -5.38 -21.64
C ARG A 80 -6.13 -6.61 -22.35
N ASN A 81 -6.24 -7.79 -21.76
CA ASN A 81 -5.74 -9.04 -22.36
C ASN A 81 -6.69 -9.65 -23.41
N GLU A 82 -7.99 -9.36 -23.34
CA GLU A 82 -8.94 -9.81 -24.37
C GLU A 82 -8.69 -9.12 -25.73
N ASN A 83 -8.30 -7.84 -25.73
CA ASN A 83 -8.04 -7.09 -26.96
C ASN A 83 -6.73 -7.48 -27.69
N LYS A 84 -5.84 -8.26 -27.06
CA LYS A 84 -4.67 -8.86 -27.75
C LYS A 84 -4.95 -10.24 -28.33
N ALA A 85 -6.02 -10.93 -27.90
CA ALA A 85 -6.36 -12.27 -28.38
C ALA A 85 -7.17 -12.28 -29.69
N VAL A 86 -7.75 -11.15 -30.12
CA VAL A 86 -8.66 -11.08 -31.29
C VAL A 86 -7.95 -10.66 -32.60
N LYS A 87 -6.62 -10.57 -32.61
CA LYS A 87 -5.84 -10.36 -33.85
C LYS A 87 -4.84 -11.49 -34.08
N ARG A 88 -5.33 -12.65 -34.53
CA ARG A 88 -4.60 -13.58 -35.39
C ARG A 88 -5.56 -14.19 -36.41
#